data_AF-W2QZ98-F1
#
_entry.id   AF-W2QZ98-F1
#
_cell.length_a   1.000
_cell.length_b   1.000
_cell.length_c   1.000
_cell.angle_alpha   90.00
_cell.angle_beta   90.00
_cell.angle_gamma   90.00
#
_symmetry.space_group_name_H-M   'P 1'
#
loop_
_entity.id
_entity.type
_entity.pdbx_description
1 polymer ?
#
loop_
_entity_poly.entity_id
_entity_poly.type
_entity_poly.pdbx_seq_one_letter_code
_entity_poly.pdbx_strand_id
1 'polypeptide(L)'
;MDSSGLPPPAPGKLEMNDTETKASRIRQPSLPILEDDADNFIYEDDGESNDEDGNSELCRYIQTLEKETHELENEIQQLKDQNASQQLKFQTAERRIEMLEASLKDAINTGDAFRQEKDVVLAVQASERERMASFVALLEEAQNRYEDAERARQSAIFKLSSLQATRADATSQSLLPPVPKAISTPRNSTSSVILNGSLDLDERIEKYKRDIELLRQKLELTEEQAAERQKMAVSLALHEAQLDYSNVVEHMRMECERRINEWRHGEAVRAKEKESAMDEDRYSIRLEMKYALQRSQIDQRVAFLQAQTEFKTGKLSSHGLVESDFSIGTLDEVLVRLQLEQVRTRRFEALKKALLIRHAMLNQAAKELFCRWRIQASNTKILRLNAVLHMYRIVLHFESRKKLKSFNKWRDQVRQLQAQNFQAQALSCWNRMIAVERISQVIRQTTR
;
A
#
# COMPACT_ATOMS: atom_id res chain seq x y z
N MET A 1 33.88 24.89 -30.69
CA MET A 1 32.92 25.50 -31.64
C MET A 1 31.65 24.68 -31.56
N ASP A 2 30.60 25.36 -31.13
CA ASP A 2 29.18 25.21 -31.47
C ASP A 2 28.62 23.80 -31.71
N SER A 3 27.83 23.33 -30.73
CA SER A 3 26.62 22.56 -31.02
C SER A 3 25.56 22.92 -29.98
N SER A 4 24.36 23.30 -30.44
CA SER A 4 23.42 24.09 -29.63
C SER A 4 22.59 23.25 -28.67
N GLY A 5 22.83 23.40 -27.37
CA GLY A 5 22.00 22.82 -26.32
C GLY A 5 20.69 23.60 -26.11
N LEU A 6 19.59 23.14 -26.70
CA LEU A 6 18.24 23.61 -26.35
C LEU A 6 17.80 22.98 -25.01
N PRO A 7 17.39 23.77 -24.00
CA PRO A 7 16.76 23.23 -22.79
C PRO A 7 15.31 22.80 -23.09
N PRO A 8 14.78 21.79 -22.36
CA PRO A 8 13.36 21.43 -22.47
C PRO A 8 12.46 22.55 -21.93
N PRO A 9 11.24 22.73 -22.46
CA PRO A 9 10.31 23.73 -21.98
C PRO A 9 9.89 23.43 -20.53
N ALA A 10 9.88 24.47 -19.68
CA ALA A 10 9.35 24.37 -18.33
C ALA A 10 7.83 24.07 -18.35
N PRO A 11 7.30 23.31 -17.39
CA PRO A 11 5.85 23.13 -17.28
C PRO A 11 5.19 24.49 -17.06
N GLY A 12 4.21 24.81 -17.91
CA GLY A 12 3.52 26.10 -17.87
C GLY A 12 2.87 26.34 -16.51
N LYS A 13 2.96 27.59 -16.02
CA LYS A 13 2.16 28.02 -14.86
C LYS A 13 0.69 27.81 -15.22
N LEU A 14 0.00 26.99 -14.43
CA LEU A 14 -1.45 27.10 -14.33
C LEU A 14 -1.76 28.45 -13.69
N GLU A 15 -2.19 29.42 -14.50
CA GLU A 15 -2.88 30.59 -14.00
C GLU A 15 -4.22 30.11 -13.44
N MET A 16 -4.22 29.85 -12.13
CA MET A 16 -5.43 29.76 -11.33
C MET A 16 -6.13 31.12 -11.45
N ASN A 17 -7.09 31.21 -12.36
CA ASN A 17 -8.09 32.27 -12.34
C ASN A 17 -9.01 32.01 -11.15
N ASP A 18 -8.50 32.29 -9.95
CA ASP A 18 -9.27 32.42 -8.72
C ASP A 18 -10.12 33.70 -8.82
N THR A 19 -11.11 33.68 -9.72
CA THR A 19 -12.19 34.66 -9.75
C THR A 19 -13.07 34.42 -8.53
N GLU A 20 -12.64 34.95 -7.39
CA GLU A 20 -13.39 34.95 -6.14
C GLU A 20 -14.83 35.36 -6.41
N THR A 21 -15.77 34.45 -6.15
CA THR A 21 -17.20 34.70 -6.31
C THR A 21 -17.62 35.74 -5.27
N LYS A 22 -17.59 37.03 -5.65
CA LYS A 22 -18.08 38.13 -4.83
C LYS A 22 -19.45 37.76 -4.28
N ALA A 23 -19.54 37.64 -2.96
CA ALA A 23 -20.71 37.10 -2.30
C ALA A 23 -21.97 37.84 -2.74
N SER A 24 -23.01 37.09 -3.09
CA SER A 24 -24.29 37.63 -3.57
C SER A 24 -24.87 38.59 -2.53
N ARG A 25 -24.85 39.89 -2.86
CA ARG A 25 -25.44 40.94 -2.03
C ARG A 25 -26.97 40.81 -2.16
N ILE A 26 -27.57 39.99 -1.28
CA ILE A 26 -29.02 39.81 -1.20
C ILE A 26 -29.66 41.18 -0.99
N ARG A 27 -30.26 41.73 -2.05
CA ARG A 27 -31.02 42.98 -1.99
C ARG A 27 -32.37 42.62 -1.37
N GLN A 28 -32.63 43.12 -0.16
CA GLN A 28 -33.95 42.96 0.46
C GLN A 28 -35.02 43.68 -0.39
N PRO A 29 -36.27 43.20 -0.39
CA PRO A 29 -37.37 43.91 -1.03
C PRO A 29 -37.56 45.26 -0.33
N SER A 30 -37.52 46.35 -1.11
CA SER A 30 -37.85 47.69 -0.62
C SER A 30 -39.35 47.79 -0.40
N LEU A 31 -39.76 47.88 0.87
CA LEU A 31 -41.11 48.29 1.25
C LEU A 31 -41.36 49.73 0.76
N PRO A 32 -42.60 50.08 0.37
CA PRO A 32 -42.98 51.47 0.19
C PRO A 32 -42.83 52.23 1.51
N ILE A 33 -42.29 53.44 1.45
CA ILE A 33 -42.40 54.39 2.55
C ILE A 33 -43.78 55.03 2.41
N LEU A 34 -44.61 54.89 3.45
CA LEU A 34 -45.73 55.79 3.67
C LEU A 34 -45.14 57.07 4.23
N GLU A 35 -45.34 58.20 3.53
CA GLU A 35 -45.10 59.52 4.10
C GLU A 35 -46.38 59.92 4.85
N ASP A 36 -46.26 60.30 6.12
CA ASP A 36 -47.39 60.67 6.97
C ASP A 36 -47.97 62.03 6.54
N ASP A 37 -49.30 62.15 6.59
CA ASP A 37 -50.00 63.43 6.48
C ASP A 37 -49.54 64.37 7.61
N ALA A 38 -49.03 65.54 7.25
CA ALA A 38 -48.68 66.61 8.18
C ALA A 38 -49.26 67.95 7.67
N ASP A 39 -50.23 68.49 8.43
CA ASP A 39 -50.94 69.73 8.12
C ASP A 39 -49.99 70.88 7.72
N ASN A 40 -50.23 71.51 6.58
CA ASN A 40 -49.66 72.82 6.28
C ASN A 40 -50.68 73.77 5.63
N PHE A 41 -51.42 74.45 6.50
CA PHE A 41 -52.34 75.54 6.19
C PHE A 41 -51.67 76.65 5.35
N ILE A 42 -52.27 77.03 4.21
CA ILE A 42 -52.21 78.36 3.57
C ILE A 42 -53.45 78.48 2.66
N TYR A 43 -53.96 79.71 2.52
CA TYR A 43 -55.21 80.02 1.81
C TYR A 43 -54.97 80.40 0.33
N GLU A 44 -55.99 80.14 -0.50
CA GLU A 44 -56.44 80.88 -1.70
C GLU A 44 -55.40 81.47 -2.68
N ASP A 45 -55.37 80.95 -3.91
CA ASP A 45 -55.33 81.75 -5.14
C ASP A 45 -56.12 81.02 -6.25
N ASP A 46 -56.75 81.77 -7.17
CA ASP A 46 -57.71 81.24 -8.15
C ASP A 46 -57.09 81.10 -9.56
N GLY A 47 -57.30 79.95 -10.25
CA GLY A 47 -56.84 79.78 -11.63
C GLY A 47 -57.33 78.52 -12.37
N GLU A 48 -57.94 78.70 -13.53
CA GLU A 48 -58.39 77.63 -14.43
C GLU A 48 -57.25 77.12 -15.35
N SER A 49 -56.81 75.85 -15.23
CA SER A 49 -56.04 75.16 -16.30
C SER A 49 -55.82 73.62 -16.12
N ASN A 50 -56.71 72.88 -15.46
CA ASN A 50 -56.42 71.49 -15.03
C ASN A 50 -56.66 70.34 -16.06
N ASP A 51 -56.88 70.64 -17.34
CA ASP A 51 -57.08 69.60 -18.37
C ASP A 51 -55.79 69.17 -19.12
N GLU A 52 -54.69 69.94 -19.05
CA GLU A 52 -53.42 69.54 -19.69
C GLU A 52 -52.61 68.53 -18.87
N ASP A 53 -52.62 68.63 -17.53
CA ASP A 53 -51.64 67.92 -16.70
C ASP A 53 -51.91 66.41 -16.62
N GLY A 54 -53.16 65.99 -16.42
CA GLY A 54 -53.52 64.57 -16.33
C GLY A 54 -53.23 63.76 -17.62
N ASN A 55 -53.26 64.41 -18.78
CA ASN A 55 -52.81 63.79 -20.04
C ASN A 55 -51.28 63.69 -20.10
N SER A 56 -50.57 64.68 -19.54
CA SER A 56 -49.11 64.66 -19.34
C SER A 56 -48.69 63.51 -18.41
N GLU A 57 -49.39 63.32 -17.30
CA GLU A 57 -49.18 62.22 -16.35
C GLU A 57 -49.44 60.86 -16.99
N LEU A 58 -50.55 60.70 -17.72
CA LEU A 58 -50.85 59.45 -18.43
C LEU A 58 -49.77 59.10 -19.47
N CYS A 59 -49.25 60.09 -20.20
CA CYS A 59 -48.15 59.88 -21.14
C CYS A 59 -46.86 59.46 -20.42
N ARG A 60 -46.53 60.05 -19.27
CA ARG A 60 -45.38 59.63 -18.44
C ARG A 60 -45.58 58.20 -17.91
N TYR A 61 -46.79 57.86 -17.46
CA TYR A 61 -47.12 56.52 -16.94
C TYR A 61 -46.99 55.44 -18.02
N ILE A 62 -47.49 55.71 -19.23
CA ILE A 62 -47.31 54.83 -20.39
C ILE A 62 -45.82 54.65 -20.70
N GLN A 63 -45.03 55.72 -20.72
CA GLN A 63 -43.57 55.62 -20.95
C GLN A 63 -42.84 54.83 -19.85
N THR A 64 -43.28 54.90 -18.58
CA THR A 64 -42.74 54.03 -17.52
C THR A 64 -43.12 52.57 -17.72
N LEU A 65 -44.36 52.27 -18.09
CA LEU A 65 -44.79 50.89 -18.40
C LEU A 65 -44.08 50.31 -19.63
N GLU A 66 -43.94 51.10 -20.70
CA GLU A 66 -43.16 50.71 -21.89
C GLU A 66 -41.71 50.42 -21.53
N LYS A 67 -41.10 51.23 -20.67
CA LYS A 67 -39.74 50.96 -20.18
C LYS A 67 -39.67 49.68 -19.34
N GLU A 68 -40.61 49.49 -18.41
CA GLU A 68 -40.67 48.29 -17.56
C GLU A 68 -40.90 47.01 -18.37
N THR A 69 -41.74 47.04 -19.42
CA THR A 69 -41.91 45.86 -20.30
C THR A 69 -40.65 45.55 -21.09
N HIS A 70 -39.93 46.56 -21.62
CA HIS A 70 -38.63 46.34 -22.26
C HIS A 70 -37.58 45.80 -21.26
N GLU A 71 -37.54 46.29 -20.02
CA GLU A 71 -36.62 45.77 -18.99
C GLU A 71 -36.94 44.31 -18.62
N LEU A 72 -38.23 43.96 -18.47
CA LEU A 72 -38.69 42.58 -18.23
C LEU A 72 -38.44 41.63 -19.40
N GLU A 73 -38.63 42.08 -20.65
CA GLU A 73 -38.31 41.27 -21.85
C GLU A 73 -36.81 40.97 -21.94
N ASN A 74 -35.95 41.94 -21.58
CA ASN A 74 -34.50 41.73 -21.50
C ASN A 74 -34.12 40.73 -20.38
N GLU A 75 -34.74 40.80 -19.19
CA GLU A 75 -34.51 39.81 -18.13
C GLU A 75 -34.99 38.40 -18.55
N ILE A 76 -36.18 38.29 -19.16
CA ILE A 76 -36.70 37.03 -19.71
C ILE A 76 -35.74 36.44 -20.75
N GLN A 77 -35.17 37.26 -21.64
CA GLN A 77 -34.20 36.79 -22.62
C GLN A 77 -32.89 36.35 -21.95
N GLN A 78 -32.37 37.12 -20.99
CA GLN A 78 -31.17 36.75 -20.24
C GLN A 78 -31.35 35.43 -19.47
N LEU A 79 -32.54 35.17 -18.92
CA LEU A 79 -32.88 33.91 -18.25
C LEU A 79 -32.98 32.73 -19.22
N LYS A 80 -33.50 32.93 -20.44
CA LYS A 80 -33.48 31.91 -21.51
C LYS A 80 -32.05 31.53 -21.89
N ASP A 81 -31.19 32.51 -22.09
CA ASP A 81 -29.79 32.29 -22.49
C ASP A 81 -28.97 31.63 -21.37
N GLN A 82 -29.22 31.98 -20.11
CA GLN A 82 -28.67 31.28 -18.95
C GLN A 82 -29.15 29.82 -18.88
N ASN A 83 -30.44 29.55 -19.10
CA ASN A 83 -30.99 28.19 -19.12
C ASN A 83 -30.38 27.34 -20.26
N ALA A 84 -30.29 27.88 -21.48
CA ALA A 84 -29.64 27.22 -22.60
C ALA A 84 -28.15 26.91 -22.31
N SER A 85 -27.43 27.85 -21.68
CA SER A 85 -26.05 27.64 -21.22
C SER A 85 -25.94 26.53 -20.16
N GLN A 86 -26.91 26.41 -19.26
CA GLN A 86 -26.97 25.34 -18.26
C GLN A 86 -27.28 23.99 -18.90
N GLN A 87 -28.26 23.90 -19.81
CA GLN A 87 -28.59 22.67 -20.53
C GLN A 87 -27.40 22.12 -21.32
N LEU A 88 -26.66 22.97 -22.02
CA LEU A 88 -25.46 22.55 -22.76
C LEU A 88 -24.35 22.04 -21.81
N LYS A 89 -24.20 22.63 -20.61
CA LYS A 89 -23.30 22.12 -19.57
C LYS A 89 -23.75 20.76 -19.03
N PHE A 90 -25.06 20.56 -18.79
CA PHE A 90 -25.59 19.27 -18.36
C PHE A 90 -25.36 18.18 -19.42
N GLN A 91 -25.71 18.41 -20.68
CA GLN A 91 -25.44 17.45 -21.78
C GLN A 91 -23.95 17.12 -21.94
N THR A 92 -23.06 18.08 -21.69
CA THR A 92 -21.62 17.86 -21.71
C THR A 92 -21.15 17.04 -20.52
N ALA A 93 -21.75 17.21 -19.34
CA ALA A 93 -21.48 16.41 -18.15
C ALA A 93 -22.04 14.98 -18.27
N GLU A 94 -23.23 14.79 -18.83
CA GLU A 94 -23.85 13.49 -19.09
C GLU A 94 -22.97 12.62 -19.98
N ARG A 95 -22.57 13.12 -21.17
CA ARG A 95 -21.62 12.43 -22.06
C ARG A 95 -20.27 12.14 -21.38
N ARG A 96 -19.85 12.99 -20.45
CA ARG A 96 -18.62 12.77 -19.68
C ARG A 96 -18.78 11.67 -18.63
N ILE A 97 -19.96 11.53 -18.03
CA ILE A 97 -20.31 10.42 -17.13
C ILE A 97 -20.37 9.11 -17.92
N GLU A 98 -21.09 9.05 -19.04
CA GLU A 98 -21.19 7.87 -19.92
C GLU A 98 -19.81 7.32 -20.31
N MET A 99 -18.88 8.18 -20.74
CA MET A 99 -17.51 7.79 -21.06
C MET A 99 -16.71 7.27 -19.85
N LEU A 100 -16.95 7.82 -18.65
CA LEU A 100 -16.29 7.37 -17.42
C LEU A 100 -16.87 6.05 -16.92
N GLU A 101 -18.17 5.81 -17.07
CA GLU A 101 -18.83 4.55 -16.74
C GLU A 101 -18.40 3.42 -17.69
N ALA A 102 -18.31 3.70 -18.99
CA ALA A 102 -17.74 2.75 -19.96
C ALA A 102 -16.27 2.41 -19.62
N SER A 103 -15.44 3.42 -19.36
CA SER A 103 -14.04 3.20 -18.97
C SER A 103 -13.88 2.45 -17.64
N LEU A 104 -14.77 2.69 -16.67
CA LEU A 104 -14.81 1.95 -15.40
C LEU A 104 -15.21 0.48 -15.63
N LYS A 105 -16.19 0.22 -16.50
CA LYS A 105 -16.62 -1.13 -16.86
C LYS A 105 -15.48 -1.92 -17.52
N ASP A 106 -14.73 -1.31 -18.44
CA ASP A 106 -13.57 -1.94 -19.08
C ASP A 106 -12.41 -2.16 -18.10
N ALA A 107 -12.19 -1.24 -17.16
CA ALA A 107 -11.21 -1.41 -16.08
C ALA A 107 -11.58 -2.54 -15.11
N ILE A 108 -12.87 -2.77 -14.87
CA ILE A 108 -13.36 -3.93 -14.10
C ILE A 108 -13.17 -5.21 -14.91
N ASN A 109 -13.64 -5.27 -16.16
CA ASN A 109 -13.51 -6.44 -17.04
C ASN A 109 -12.05 -6.91 -17.19
N THR A 110 -11.12 -5.98 -17.41
CA THR A 110 -9.68 -6.28 -17.52
C THR A 110 -9.07 -6.70 -16.17
N GLY A 111 -9.49 -6.07 -15.07
CA GLY A 111 -9.11 -6.49 -13.72
C GLY A 111 -9.63 -7.87 -13.33
N ASP A 112 -10.78 -8.29 -13.88
CA ASP A 112 -11.39 -9.60 -13.66
C ASP A 112 -10.68 -10.70 -14.47
N ALA A 113 -10.39 -10.44 -15.75
CA ALA A 113 -9.58 -11.32 -16.59
C ALA A 113 -8.19 -11.59 -15.98
N PHE A 114 -7.51 -10.55 -15.48
CA PHE A 114 -6.20 -10.71 -14.83
C PHE A 114 -6.26 -11.52 -13.53
N ARG A 115 -7.38 -11.51 -12.80
CA ARG A 115 -7.56 -12.41 -11.63
C ARG A 115 -7.72 -13.85 -12.09
N GLN A 116 -8.55 -14.12 -13.10
CA GLN A 116 -8.73 -15.46 -13.66
C GLN A 116 -7.41 -16.05 -14.20
N GLU A 117 -6.62 -15.28 -14.95
CA GLU A 117 -5.29 -15.69 -15.43
C GLU A 117 -4.36 -16.06 -14.26
N LYS A 118 -4.29 -15.20 -13.24
CA LYS A 118 -3.47 -15.45 -12.04
C LYS A 118 -3.90 -16.71 -11.29
N ASP A 119 -5.20 -16.94 -11.14
CA ASP A 119 -5.73 -18.08 -10.40
C ASP A 119 -5.49 -19.41 -11.16
N VAL A 120 -5.52 -19.38 -12.50
CA VAL A 120 -5.07 -20.51 -13.34
C VAL A 120 -3.57 -20.77 -13.15
N VAL A 121 -2.72 -19.74 -13.14
CA VAL A 121 -1.27 -19.90 -12.89
C VAL A 121 -0.99 -20.48 -11.50
N LEU A 122 -1.75 -20.08 -10.47
CA LEU A 122 -1.65 -20.65 -9.13
C LEU A 122 -2.08 -22.12 -9.08
N ALA A 123 -3.14 -22.50 -9.81
CA ALA A 123 -3.59 -23.89 -9.91
C ALA A 123 -2.55 -24.78 -10.63
N VAL A 124 -1.95 -24.30 -11.73
CA VAL A 124 -0.84 -25.00 -12.40
C VAL A 124 0.33 -25.19 -11.43
N GLN A 125 0.76 -24.13 -10.75
CA GLN A 125 1.87 -24.21 -9.78
C GLN A 125 1.57 -25.15 -8.61
N ALA A 126 0.31 -25.28 -8.17
CA ALA A 126 -0.09 -26.27 -7.18
C ALA A 126 0.09 -27.71 -7.71
N SER A 127 -0.36 -27.99 -8.94
CA SER A 127 -0.18 -29.31 -9.58
C SER A 127 1.29 -29.68 -9.81
N GLU A 128 2.17 -28.68 -10.01
CA GLU A 128 3.62 -28.90 -10.12
C GLU A 128 4.25 -29.21 -8.76
N ARG A 129 3.82 -28.54 -7.68
CA ARG A 129 4.25 -28.89 -6.31
C ARG A 129 3.83 -30.30 -5.91
N GLU A 130 2.60 -30.70 -6.23
CA GLU A 130 2.11 -32.06 -5.98
C GLU A 130 2.92 -33.11 -6.75
N ARG A 131 3.22 -32.85 -8.03
CA ARG A 131 4.08 -33.70 -8.85
C ARG A 131 5.51 -33.79 -8.29
N MET A 132 6.08 -32.69 -7.80
CA MET A 132 7.39 -32.71 -7.15
C MET A 132 7.36 -33.50 -5.83
N ALA A 133 6.32 -33.36 -5.01
CA ALA A 133 6.16 -34.15 -3.78
C ALA A 133 6.04 -35.66 -4.08
N SER A 134 5.32 -36.04 -5.13
CA SER A 134 5.27 -37.43 -5.62
C SER A 134 6.64 -37.96 -6.05
N PHE A 135 7.45 -37.17 -6.76
CA PHE A 135 8.82 -37.55 -7.10
C PHE A 135 9.74 -37.67 -5.87
N VAL A 136 9.60 -36.81 -4.86
CA VAL A 136 10.36 -36.92 -3.60
C VAL A 136 10.01 -38.22 -2.87
N ALA A 137 8.72 -38.54 -2.71
CA ALA A 137 8.30 -39.79 -2.06
C ALA A 137 8.81 -41.04 -2.80
N LEU A 138 8.86 -41.04 -4.14
CA LEU A 138 9.44 -42.13 -4.93
C LEU A 138 10.97 -42.25 -4.76
N LEU A 139 11.68 -41.14 -4.59
CA LEU A 139 13.12 -41.14 -4.30
C LEU A 139 13.41 -41.62 -2.88
N GLU A 140 12.62 -41.20 -1.89
CA GLU A 140 12.68 -41.69 -0.52
C GLU A 140 12.40 -43.20 -0.45
N GLU A 141 11.39 -43.72 -1.16
CA GLU A 141 11.14 -45.16 -1.22
C GLU A 141 12.31 -45.91 -1.88
N ALA A 142 12.86 -45.38 -2.99
CA ALA A 142 14.02 -45.97 -3.66
C ALA A 142 15.28 -46.00 -2.76
N GLN A 143 15.52 -44.94 -1.97
CA GLN A 143 16.61 -44.90 -0.99
C GLN A 143 16.38 -45.92 0.13
N ASN A 144 15.19 -45.97 0.73
CA ASN A 144 14.88 -46.93 1.78
C ASN A 144 15.10 -48.38 1.32
N ARG A 145 14.66 -48.73 0.10
CA ARG A 145 14.90 -50.04 -0.52
C ARG A 145 16.39 -50.35 -0.76
N TYR A 146 17.20 -49.33 -1.10
CA TYR A 146 18.65 -49.47 -1.23
C TYR A 146 19.32 -49.72 0.13
N GLU A 147 18.93 -48.97 1.17
CA GLU A 147 19.44 -49.17 2.53
C GLU A 147 19.03 -50.52 3.12
N ASP A 148 17.83 -51.01 2.82
CA ASP A 148 17.38 -52.36 3.17
C ASP A 148 18.24 -53.44 2.50
N ALA A 149 18.53 -53.29 1.21
CA ALA A 149 19.42 -54.19 0.47
C ALA A 149 20.85 -54.18 1.02
N GLU A 150 21.38 -53.01 1.38
CA GLU A 150 22.71 -52.87 1.97
C GLU A 150 22.76 -53.48 3.39
N ARG A 151 21.74 -53.24 4.23
CA ARG A 151 21.62 -53.89 5.55
C ARG A 151 21.48 -55.41 5.43
N ALA A 152 20.77 -55.92 4.41
CA ALA A 152 20.70 -57.35 4.11
C ALA A 152 22.08 -57.90 3.67
N ARG A 153 22.83 -57.18 2.82
CA ARG A 153 24.20 -57.52 2.40
C ARG A 153 25.15 -57.59 3.59
N GLN A 154 25.11 -56.60 4.49
CA GLN A 154 25.89 -56.57 5.72
C GLN A 154 25.52 -57.73 6.66
N SER A 155 24.23 -58.05 6.80
CA SER A 155 23.78 -59.23 7.56
C SER A 155 24.29 -60.54 6.97
N ALA A 156 24.32 -60.68 5.64
CA ALA A 156 24.89 -61.86 4.97
C ALA A 156 26.41 -61.97 5.19
N ILE A 157 27.15 -60.87 5.10
CA ILE A 157 28.59 -60.81 5.41
C ILE A 157 28.85 -61.17 6.87
N PHE A 158 28.08 -60.63 7.81
CA PHE A 158 28.19 -60.98 9.22
C PHE A 158 27.90 -62.46 9.47
N LYS A 159 26.85 -63.03 8.84
CA LYS A 159 26.52 -64.46 8.95
C LYS A 159 27.64 -65.35 8.40
N LEU A 160 28.23 -64.99 7.27
CA LEU A 160 29.39 -65.71 6.70
C LEU A 160 30.61 -65.64 7.64
N SER A 161 30.91 -64.44 8.19
CA SER A 161 31.97 -64.25 9.18
C SER A 161 31.70 -65.05 10.46
N SER A 162 30.47 -65.05 10.98
CA SER A 162 30.11 -65.82 12.16
C SER A 162 30.12 -67.33 11.92
N LEU A 163 29.87 -67.80 10.69
CA LEU A 163 30.01 -69.22 10.32
C LEU A 163 31.49 -69.63 10.17
N GLN A 164 32.37 -68.71 9.76
CA GLN A 164 33.82 -68.92 9.82
C GLN A 164 34.32 -68.93 11.27
N ALA A 165 33.82 -68.02 12.11
CA ALA A 165 34.15 -67.94 13.52
C ALA A 165 33.64 -69.15 14.32
N THR A 166 32.38 -69.58 14.15
CA THR A 166 31.88 -70.78 14.83
C THR A 166 32.49 -72.08 14.30
N ARG A 167 33.00 -72.10 13.06
CA ARG A 167 33.86 -73.20 12.59
C ARG A 167 35.20 -73.24 13.35
N ALA A 168 35.75 -72.09 13.75
CA ALA A 168 36.88 -72.04 14.66
C ALA A 168 36.47 -72.39 16.10
N ASP A 169 35.42 -71.77 16.66
CA ASP A 169 35.02 -71.94 18.05
C ASP A 169 34.33 -73.27 18.39
N ALA A 170 33.77 -73.99 17.41
CA ALA A 170 33.39 -75.40 17.58
C ALA A 170 34.62 -76.32 17.72
N THR A 171 35.83 -75.83 17.38
CA THR A 171 37.12 -76.46 17.71
C THR A 171 37.57 -76.09 19.13
N SER A 172 36.87 -75.18 19.83
CA SER A 172 37.27 -74.57 21.11
C SER A 172 36.30 -74.84 22.28
N GLN A 173 34.99 -74.60 22.12
CA GLN A 173 34.04 -74.47 23.24
C GLN A 173 33.33 -75.77 23.67
N SER A 174 34.09 -76.67 24.30
CA SER A 174 33.51 -77.83 24.98
C SER A 174 33.00 -77.51 26.43
N LEU A 175 32.37 -76.33 26.73
CA LEU A 175 32.24 -75.71 28.11
C LEU A 175 31.04 -74.71 28.50
N LEU A 176 30.12 -75.12 29.41
CA LEU A 176 29.44 -74.46 30.62
C LEU A 176 28.47 -73.18 30.66
N PRO A 177 27.51 -73.01 31.67
CA PRO A 177 26.30 -72.07 31.62
C PRO A 177 25.63 -71.29 32.91
N PRO A 178 24.65 -70.24 32.84
CA PRO A 178 24.04 -69.28 33.93
C PRO A 178 22.46 -68.78 34.02
N VAL A 179 21.94 -67.78 34.88
CA VAL A 179 20.45 -67.44 35.33
C VAL A 179 19.94 -65.93 35.83
N PRO A 180 18.60 -65.44 35.91
CA PRO A 180 17.99 -64.01 36.20
C PRO A 180 16.74 -63.64 37.24
N LYS A 181 16.00 -62.43 37.27
CA LYS A 181 14.97 -61.81 38.32
C LYS A 181 13.78 -60.72 37.94
N ALA A 182 12.87 -60.12 38.85
CA ALA A 182 11.57 -59.23 38.62
C ALA A 182 10.95 -58.13 39.71
N ILE A 183 9.77 -57.34 39.55
CA ILE A 183 9.22 -56.03 40.27
C ILE A 183 7.60 -55.66 40.36
N SER A 184 6.98 -54.65 41.16
CA SER A 184 5.45 -54.19 41.32
C SER A 184 4.93 -52.77 42.00
N THR A 185 3.60 -52.27 42.03
CA THR A 185 3.00 -50.86 42.49
C THR A 185 1.43 -50.56 43.00
N PRO A 186 0.89 -49.30 43.46
CA PRO A 186 -0.45 -48.94 44.25
C PRO A 186 -1.46 -47.63 43.97
N ARG A 187 -2.56 -47.21 44.80
CA ARG A 187 -3.64 -46.05 44.61
C ARG A 187 -4.56 -45.39 45.85
N ASN A 188 -5.62 -44.46 45.72
CA ASN A 188 -6.43 -43.58 46.79
C ASN A 188 -7.95 -42.92 46.54
N SER A 189 -8.72 -42.15 47.45
CA SER A 189 -10.19 -41.51 47.35
C SER A 189 -10.85 -40.37 48.38
N THR A 190 -12.13 -39.77 48.30
CA THR A 190 -12.87 -38.64 49.17
C THR A 190 -14.52 -38.51 49.34
N SER A 191 -15.21 -37.46 49.98
CA SER A 191 -16.72 -37.23 50.38
C SER A 191 -17.34 -35.72 50.43
N SER A 192 -18.53 -35.11 50.91
CA SER A 192 -19.82 -35.27 51.79
C SER A 192 -21.06 -34.16 51.66
N VAL A 193 -22.15 -33.98 52.54
CA VAL A 193 -23.49 -33.15 52.40
C VAL A 193 -24.23 -32.49 53.72
N ILE A 194 -25.36 -31.65 53.68
CA ILE A 194 -25.99 -30.69 54.74
C ILE A 194 -27.61 -30.58 54.90
N LEU A 195 -28.24 -29.89 55.93
CA LEU A 195 -29.74 -29.65 56.25
C LEU A 195 -30.22 -28.20 56.73
N ASN A 196 -31.49 -27.91 57.19
CA ASN A 196 -32.19 -26.55 57.23
C ASN A 196 -33.30 -26.25 58.34
N GLY A 197 -33.84 -24.99 58.49
CA GLY A 197 -34.88 -24.52 59.52
C GLY A 197 -35.66 -23.17 59.29
N SER A 198 -36.55 -22.69 60.20
CA SER A 198 -37.59 -21.60 60.01
C SER A 198 -37.54 -20.36 60.97
N LEU A 199 -38.14 -19.19 60.60
CA LEU A 199 -38.03 -17.86 61.28
C LEU A 199 -39.30 -16.93 61.21
N ASP A 200 -39.36 -15.88 62.04
CA ASP A 200 -40.46 -14.89 62.12
C ASP A 200 -40.54 -13.92 60.90
N LEU A 201 -41.55 -13.04 60.83
CA LEU A 201 -41.85 -12.19 59.68
C LEU A 201 -40.92 -10.97 59.56
N ASP A 202 -40.76 -10.16 60.61
CA ASP A 202 -39.84 -9.01 60.57
C ASP A 202 -38.37 -9.48 60.54
N GLU A 203 -38.06 -10.57 61.22
CA GLU A 203 -36.77 -11.26 61.10
C GLU A 203 -36.50 -11.70 59.65
N ARG A 204 -37.52 -12.20 58.92
CA ARG A 204 -37.42 -12.49 57.49
C ARG A 204 -37.17 -11.24 56.67
N ILE A 205 -37.88 -10.14 56.92
CA ILE A 205 -37.70 -8.88 56.19
C ILE A 205 -36.27 -8.35 56.38
N GLU A 206 -35.76 -8.32 57.61
CA GLU A 206 -34.37 -7.92 57.88
C GLU A 206 -33.34 -8.93 57.37
N LYS A 207 -33.69 -10.22 57.30
CA LYS A 207 -32.84 -11.22 56.62
C LYS A 207 -32.79 -10.95 55.12
N TYR A 208 -33.91 -10.76 54.45
CA TYR A 208 -33.95 -10.49 53.01
C TYR A 208 -33.24 -9.18 52.65
N LYS A 209 -33.33 -8.12 53.46
CA LYS A 209 -32.51 -6.91 53.28
C LYS A 209 -31.01 -7.21 53.29
N ARG A 210 -30.54 -7.99 54.27
CA ARG A 210 -29.12 -8.42 54.37
C ARG A 210 -28.70 -9.34 53.23
N ASP A 211 -29.56 -10.29 52.83
CA ASP A 211 -29.30 -11.20 51.72
C ASP A 211 -29.22 -10.45 50.37
N ILE A 212 -30.06 -9.43 50.16
CA ILE A 212 -30.04 -8.54 48.97
C ILE A 212 -28.77 -7.67 48.96
N GLU A 213 -28.36 -7.12 50.10
CA GLU A 213 -27.16 -6.29 50.18
C GLU A 213 -25.88 -7.13 50.00
N LEU A 214 -25.85 -8.36 50.54
CA LEU A 214 -24.81 -9.35 50.25
C LEU A 214 -24.78 -9.76 48.77
N LEU A 215 -25.93 -9.81 48.09
CA LEU A 215 -25.99 -10.08 46.65
C LEU A 215 -25.44 -8.91 45.82
N ARG A 216 -25.72 -7.67 46.20
CA ARG A 216 -25.14 -6.46 45.58
C ARG A 216 -23.63 -6.42 45.72
N GLN A 217 -23.13 -6.56 46.96
CA GLN A 217 -21.69 -6.56 47.24
C GLN A 217 -20.97 -7.69 46.48
N LYS A 218 -21.59 -8.87 46.35
CA LYS A 218 -21.04 -9.96 45.51
C LYS A 218 -21.04 -9.61 44.02
N LEU A 219 -22.09 -8.97 43.51
CA LEU A 219 -22.16 -8.53 42.11
C LEU A 219 -21.04 -7.53 41.79
N GLU A 220 -20.91 -6.49 42.61
CA GLU A 220 -19.87 -5.46 42.52
C GLU A 220 -18.46 -6.09 42.55
N LEU A 221 -18.19 -6.99 43.49
CA LEU A 221 -16.92 -7.74 43.55
C LEU A 221 -16.68 -8.64 42.32
N THR A 222 -17.73 -9.21 41.71
CA THR A 222 -17.58 -9.97 40.46
C THR A 222 -17.34 -9.09 39.23
N GLU A 223 -17.92 -7.89 39.20
CA GLU A 223 -17.68 -6.89 38.15
C GLU A 223 -16.26 -6.31 38.25
N GLU A 224 -15.79 -5.96 39.45
CA GLU A 224 -14.39 -5.57 39.69
C GLU A 224 -13.40 -6.67 39.28
N GLN A 225 -13.66 -7.93 39.67
CA GLN A 225 -12.80 -9.04 39.25
C GLN A 225 -12.87 -9.31 37.74
N ALA A 226 -13.98 -9.03 37.06
CA ALA A 226 -14.07 -9.12 35.61
C ALA A 226 -13.24 -8.00 34.95
N ALA A 227 -13.32 -6.77 35.45
CA ALA A 227 -12.54 -5.63 34.99
C ALA A 227 -11.03 -5.84 35.17
N GLU A 228 -10.57 -6.33 36.34
CA GLU A 228 -9.16 -6.68 36.57
C GLU A 228 -8.68 -7.81 35.64
N ARG A 229 -9.48 -8.87 35.44
CA ARG A 229 -9.14 -9.93 34.46
C ARG A 229 -9.04 -9.38 33.04
N GLN A 230 -9.95 -8.51 32.62
CA GLN A 230 -9.91 -7.87 31.30
C GLN A 230 -8.69 -6.97 31.14
N LYS A 231 -8.38 -6.15 32.15
CA LYS A 231 -7.19 -5.28 32.22
C LYS A 231 -5.89 -6.08 32.13
N MET A 232 -5.80 -7.22 32.84
CA MET A 232 -4.68 -8.15 32.76
C MET A 232 -4.57 -8.86 31.40
N ALA A 233 -5.69 -9.24 30.79
CA ALA A 233 -5.68 -9.81 29.44
C ALA A 233 -5.20 -8.78 28.39
N VAL A 234 -5.61 -7.51 28.52
CA VAL A 234 -5.16 -6.42 27.64
C VAL A 234 -3.68 -6.09 27.84
N SER A 235 -3.16 -6.07 29.08
CA SER A 235 -1.73 -5.81 29.31
C SER A 235 -0.84 -6.94 28.79
N LEU A 236 -1.27 -8.21 28.93
CA LEU A 236 -0.57 -9.36 28.33
C LEU A 236 -0.58 -9.29 26.80
N ALA A 237 -1.74 -9.03 26.17
CA ALA A 237 -1.84 -8.93 24.71
C ALA A 237 -1.03 -7.75 24.14
N LEU A 238 -0.92 -6.63 24.86
CA LEU A 238 -0.04 -5.52 24.49
C LEU A 238 1.45 -5.89 24.59
N HIS A 239 1.85 -6.65 25.62
CA HIS A 239 3.22 -7.12 25.78
C HIS A 239 3.60 -8.16 24.71
N GLU A 240 2.69 -9.07 24.38
CA GLU A 240 2.84 -10.05 23.29
C GLU A 240 2.99 -9.36 21.93
N ALA A 241 2.10 -8.42 21.59
CA ALA A 241 2.20 -7.62 20.38
C ALA A 241 3.47 -6.77 20.30
N GLN A 242 4.00 -6.30 21.44
CA GLN A 242 5.28 -5.59 21.50
C GLN A 242 6.49 -6.51 21.24
N LEU A 243 6.46 -7.74 21.75
CA LEU A 243 7.47 -8.76 21.45
C LEU A 243 7.44 -9.15 19.96
N ASP A 244 6.25 -9.39 19.40
CA ASP A 244 6.09 -9.70 17.97
C ASP A 244 6.60 -8.56 17.07
N TYR A 245 6.27 -7.32 17.39
CA TYR A 245 6.80 -6.16 16.68
C TYR A 245 8.33 -6.10 16.75
N SER A 246 8.91 -6.33 17.93
CA SER A 246 10.37 -6.40 18.13
C SER A 246 11.02 -7.50 17.28
N ASN A 247 10.42 -8.70 17.28
CA ASN A 247 10.89 -9.85 16.51
C ASN A 247 10.84 -9.58 15.00
N VAL A 248 9.76 -8.96 14.50
CA VAL A 248 9.63 -8.58 13.08
C VAL A 248 10.65 -7.51 12.68
N VAL A 249 10.94 -6.54 13.55
CA VAL A 249 11.96 -5.50 13.30
C VAL A 249 13.37 -6.11 13.23
N GLU A 250 13.77 -6.93 14.19
CA GLU A 250 15.09 -7.57 14.17
C GLU A 250 15.22 -8.59 13.03
N HIS A 251 14.18 -9.37 12.71
CA HIS A 251 14.19 -10.23 11.52
C HIS A 251 14.36 -9.42 10.23
N MET A 252 13.62 -8.31 10.06
CA MET A 252 13.75 -7.44 8.89
C MET A 252 15.13 -6.76 8.81
N ARG A 253 15.73 -6.43 9.95
CA ARG A 253 17.11 -5.92 10.03
C ARG A 253 18.12 -6.97 9.61
N MET A 254 18.10 -8.17 10.19
CA MET A 254 19.01 -9.28 9.83
C MET A 254 18.88 -9.65 8.34
N GLU A 255 17.66 -9.62 7.81
CA GLU A 255 17.36 -9.84 6.38
C GLU A 255 17.90 -8.70 5.48
N CYS A 256 18.00 -7.46 5.96
CA CYS A 256 18.72 -6.38 5.29
C CYS A 256 20.25 -6.54 5.38
N GLU A 257 20.79 -6.88 6.54
CA GLU A 257 22.22 -7.13 6.73
C GLU A 257 22.72 -8.30 5.86
N ARG A 258 21.93 -9.39 5.77
CA ARG A 258 22.15 -10.52 4.86
C ARG A 258 22.26 -10.06 3.40
N ARG A 259 21.25 -9.33 2.89
CA ARG A 259 21.23 -8.83 1.51
C ARG A 259 22.39 -7.87 1.20
N ILE A 260 22.84 -7.07 2.17
CA ILE A 260 24.03 -6.20 2.02
C ILE A 260 25.30 -7.05 1.90
N ASN A 261 25.44 -8.09 2.73
CA ASN A 261 26.61 -8.96 2.70
C ASN A 261 26.65 -9.84 1.43
N GLU A 262 25.51 -10.31 0.94
CA GLU A 262 25.39 -10.98 -0.38
C GLU A 262 25.76 -10.06 -1.54
N TRP A 263 25.31 -8.79 -1.51
CA TRP A 263 25.69 -7.80 -2.52
C TRP A 263 27.19 -7.51 -2.51
N ARG A 264 27.79 -7.31 -1.32
CA ARG A 264 29.24 -7.14 -1.13
C ARG A 264 30.05 -8.35 -1.61
N HIS A 265 29.60 -9.56 -1.29
CA HIS A 265 30.25 -10.78 -1.76
C HIS A 265 30.20 -10.90 -3.28
N GLY A 266 29.03 -10.67 -3.88
CA GLY A 266 28.89 -10.64 -5.34
C GLY A 266 29.72 -9.53 -6.01
N GLU A 267 29.94 -8.39 -5.34
CA GLU A 267 30.85 -7.35 -5.81
C GLU A 267 32.33 -7.77 -5.75
N ALA A 268 32.76 -8.37 -4.64
CA ALA A 268 34.11 -8.91 -4.49
C ALA A 268 34.40 -10.02 -5.53
N VAL A 269 33.43 -10.88 -5.83
CA VAL A 269 33.53 -11.89 -6.90
C VAL A 269 33.70 -11.21 -8.26
N ARG A 270 32.84 -10.25 -8.64
CA ARG A 270 32.97 -9.51 -9.91
C ARG A 270 34.29 -8.75 -10.03
N ALA A 271 34.81 -8.21 -8.93
CA ALA A 271 36.12 -7.55 -8.90
C ALA A 271 37.25 -8.53 -9.20
N LYS A 272 37.23 -9.72 -8.57
CA LYS A 272 38.20 -10.80 -8.80
C LYS A 272 38.10 -11.41 -10.20
N GLU A 273 36.89 -11.58 -10.74
CA GLU A 273 36.66 -12.00 -12.13
C GLU A 273 37.27 -11.01 -13.13
N LYS A 274 37.10 -9.71 -12.88
CA LYS A 274 37.71 -8.64 -13.69
C LYS A 274 39.25 -8.65 -13.58
N GLU A 275 39.80 -8.92 -12.41
CA GLU A 275 41.24 -9.05 -12.20
C GLU A 275 41.82 -10.26 -12.95
N SER A 276 41.19 -11.44 -12.84
CA SER A 276 41.56 -12.64 -13.60
C SER A 276 41.55 -12.38 -15.11
N ALA A 277 40.50 -11.75 -15.63
CA ALA A 277 40.39 -11.42 -17.05
C ALA A 277 41.48 -10.45 -17.53
N MET A 278 41.95 -9.52 -16.68
CA MET A 278 43.09 -8.65 -17.00
C MET A 278 44.42 -9.39 -16.96
N ASP A 279 44.62 -10.35 -16.06
CA ASP A 279 45.85 -11.16 -16.01
C ASP A 279 45.93 -12.24 -17.09
N GLU A 280 44.79 -12.78 -17.52
CA GLU A 280 44.64 -13.59 -18.72
C GLU A 280 45.00 -12.79 -19.99
N ASP A 281 44.51 -11.56 -20.13
CA ASP A 281 44.85 -10.66 -21.24
C ASP A 281 46.35 -10.28 -21.24
N ARG A 282 46.91 -9.91 -20.07
CA ARG A 282 48.35 -9.71 -19.88
C ARG A 282 49.16 -10.96 -20.25
N TYR A 283 48.65 -12.17 -19.97
CA TYR A 283 49.30 -13.41 -20.38
C TYR A 283 49.22 -13.62 -21.90
N SER A 284 48.05 -13.38 -22.50
CA SER A 284 47.85 -13.44 -23.95
C SER A 284 48.79 -12.48 -24.69
N ILE A 285 48.90 -11.22 -24.25
CA ILE A 285 49.80 -10.22 -24.85
C ILE A 285 51.28 -10.66 -24.75
N ARG A 286 51.71 -11.20 -23.61
CA ARG A 286 53.08 -11.75 -23.46
C ARG A 286 53.33 -12.94 -24.39
N LEU A 287 52.31 -13.77 -24.60
CA LEU A 287 52.40 -14.96 -25.46
C LEU A 287 52.40 -14.59 -26.94
N GLU A 288 51.51 -13.68 -27.38
CA GLU A 288 51.48 -13.15 -28.75
C GLU A 288 52.79 -12.39 -29.07
N MET A 289 53.36 -11.61 -28.13
CA MET A 289 54.67 -10.99 -28.30
C MET A 289 55.81 -12.01 -28.44
N LYS A 290 55.77 -13.10 -27.66
CA LYS A 290 56.74 -14.21 -27.78
C LYS A 290 56.65 -14.89 -29.15
N TYR A 291 55.43 -15.16 -29.65
CA TYR A 291 55.24 -15.73 -30.98
C TYR A 291 55.63 -14.76 -32.10
N ALA A 292 55.39 -13.45 -31.95
CA ALA A 292 55.85 -12.44 -32.91
C ALA A 292 57.38 -12.38 -33.00
N LEU A 293 58.09 -12.47 -31.87
CA LEU A 293 59.56 -12.57 -31.85
C LEU A 293 60.06 -13.86 -32.51
N GLN A 294 59.44 -15.01 -32.21
CA GLN A 294 59.80 -16.28 -32.84
C GLN A 294 59.52 -16.27 -34.36
N ARG A 295 58.40 -15.68 -34.79
CA ARG A 295 58.07 -15.52 -36.21
C ARG A 295 59.09 -14.62 -36.92
N SER A 296 59.44 -13.47 -36.33
CA SER A 296 60.50 -12.59 -36.86
C SER A 296 61.84 -13.32 -37.00
N GLN A 297 62.23 -14.17 -36.04
CA GLN A 297 63.44 -15.01 -36.15
C GLN A 297 63.35 -16.06 -37.27
N ILE A 298 62.16 -16.64 -37.50
CA ILE A 298 61.91 -17.56 -38.63
C ILE A 298 62.00 -16.80 -39.96
N ASP A 299 61.32 -15.66 -40.07
CA ASP A 299 61.29 -14.83 -41.28
C ASP A 299 62.70 -14.31 -41.63
N GLN A 300 63.50 -13.88 -40.64
CA GLN A 300 64.91 -13.55 -40.81
C GLN A 300 65.74 -14.74 -41.30
N ARG A 301 65.51 -15.94 -40.76
CA ARG A 301 66.22 -17.16 -41.18
C ARG A 301 65.81 -17.60 -42.58
N VAL A 302 64.54 -17.45 -42.96
CA VAL A 302 64.03 -17.70 -44.31
C VAL A 302 64.64 -16.71 -45.29
N ALA A 303 64.64 -15.41 -44.99
CA ALA A 303 65.27 -14.39 -45.83
C ALA A 303 66.79 -14.62 -46.00
N PHE A 304 67.50 -15.02 -44.93
CA PHE A 304 68.91 -15.38 -45.01
C PHE A 304 69.15 -16.63 -45.88
N LEU A 305 68.29 -17.65 -45.78
CA LEU A 305 68.37 -18.85 -46.62
C LEU A 305 68.02 -18.53 -48.08
N GLN A 306 67.04 -17.66 -48.33
CA GLN A 306 66.66 -17.19 -49.68
C GLN A 306 67.82 -16.43 -50.33
N ALA A 307 68.41 -15.45 -49.64
CA ALA A 307 69.61 -14.77 -50.11
C ALA A 307 70.77 -15.76 -50.34
N GLN A 308 70.98 -16.74 -49.47
CA GLN A 308 71.99 -17.79 -49.69
C GLN A 308 71.67 -18.68 -50.91
N THR A 309 70.39 -18.94 -51.23
CA THR A 309 70.03 -19.62 -52.47
C THR A 309 70.24 -18.74 -53.70
N GLU A 310 69.95 -17.44 -53.64
CA GLU A 310 70.20 -16.50 -54.74
C GLU A 310 71.71 -16.41 -55.07
N PHE A 311 72.57 -16.35 -54.04
CA PHE A 311 74.03 -16.44 -54.19
C PHE A 311 74.51 -17.80 -54.73
N LYS A 312 73.72 -18.87 -54.62
CA LYS A 312 74.05 -20.20 -55.19
C LYS A 312 73.51 -20.39 -56.60
N THR A 313 72.31 -19.90 -56.93
CA THR A 313 71.72 -20.00 -58.28
C THR A 313 72.49 -19.22 -59.34
N GLY A 314 73.39 -18.32 -58.93
CA GLY A 314 74.41 -17.72 -59.81
C GLY A 314 75.42 -18.69 -60.42
N LYS A 315 75.43 -19.98 -60.03
CA LYS A 315 76.21 -21.04 -60.72
C LYS A 315 75.37 -22.29 -60.99
N LEU A 316 75.27 -22.60 -62.28
CA LEU A 316 74.65 -23.77 -62.93
C LEU A 316 74.40 -25.02 -62.04
N SER A 317 73.17 -25.54 -62.06
CA SER A 317 72.76 -26.71 -62.89
C SER A 317 71.56 -27.47 -62.30
N SER A 318 70.93 -28.28 -63.16
CA SER A 318 69.77 -29.14 -62.86
C SER A 318 70.15 -30.41 -62.11
N HIS A 319 69.36 -30.79 -61.09
CA HIS A 319 68.68 -32.09 -60.97
C HIS A 319 67.86 -32.15 -59.66
N GLY A 320 66.90 -33.08 -59.57
CA GLY A 320 66.24 -33.44 -58.31
C GLY A 320 64.84 -32.87 -58.09
N LEU A 321 63.91 -33.12 -59.02
CA LEU A 321 62.49 -33.18 -58.63
C LEU A 321 62.34 -34.42 -57.72
N VAL A 322 62.26 -34.19 -56.41
CA VAL A 322 61.85 -35.21 -55.44
C VAL A 322 60.49 -34.80 -54.92
N GLU A 323 59.47 -35.58 -55.26
CA GLU A 323 58.12 -35.38 -54.77
C GLU A 323 58.10 -35.64 -53.26
N SER A 324 57.58 -34.65 -52.52
CA SER A 324 57.43 -34.68 -51.08
C SER A 324 55.96 -34.36 -50.79
N ASP A 325 55.15 -35.40 -50.62
CA ASP A 325 53.67 -35.32 -50.63
C ASP A 325 53.05 -34.46 -49.52
N PHE A 326 53.86 -33.96 -48.59
CA PHE A 326 53.49 -32.88 -47.68
C PHE A 326 53.82 -31.51 -48.29
N SER A 327 53.00 -31.10 -49.27
CA SER A 327 53.09 -29.78 -49.89
C SER A 327 52.90 -28.65 -48.86
N ILE A 328 53.80 -27.66 -48.91
CA ILE A 328 53.75 -26.45 -48.07
C ILE A 328 52.44 -25.69 -48.24
N GLY A 329 51.84 -25.71 -49.44
CA GLY A 329 50.53 -25.09 -49.69
C GLY A 329 49.39 -25.71 -48.89
N THR A 330 49.42 -27.02 -48.64
CA THR A 330 48.39 -27.71 -47.84
C THR A 330 48.48 -27.32 -46.36
N LEU A 331 49.70 -27.08 -45.85
CA LEU A 331 49.91 -26.60 -44.49
C LEU A 331 49.41 -25.16 -44.31
N ASP A 332 49.68 -24.28 -45.28
CA ASP A 332 49.23 -22.89 -45.26
C ASP A 332 47.70 -22.79 -45.36
N GLU A 333 47.06 -23.61 -46.21
CA GLU A 333 45.60 -23.69 -46.29
C GLU A 333 44.94 -24.14 -44.96
N VAL A 334 45.54 -25.12 -44.26
CA VAL A 334 45.11 -25.53 -42.91
C VAL A 334 45.32 -24.40 -41.90
N LEU A 335 46.41 -23.65 -41.99
CA LEU A 335 46.73 -22.55 -41.07
C LEU A 335 45.82 -21.34 -41.28
N VAL A 336 45.45 -21.02 -42.52
CA VAL A 336 44.43 -20.01 -42.86
C VAL A 336 43.04 -20.46 -42.39
N ARG A 337 42.66 -21.74 -42.57
CA ARG A 337 41.40 -22.29 -42.01
C ARG A 337 41.37 -22.16 -40.49
N LEU A 338 42.45 -22.50 -39.80
CA LEU A 338 42.56 -22.39 -38.34
C LEU A 338 42.41 -20.94 -37.86
N GLN A 339 43.04 -19.97 -38.56
CA GLN A 339 42.90 -18.54 -38.25
C GLN A 339 41.47 -18.03 -38.50
N LEU A 340 40.83 -18.43 -39.60
CA LEU A 340 39.44 -18.09 -39.88
C LEU A 340 38.48 -18.66 -38.82
N GLU A 341 38.73 -19.88 -38.34
CA GLU A 341 37.95 -20.50 -37.27
C GLU A 341 38.18 -19.77 -35.93
N GLN A 342 39.42 -19.41 -35.60
CA GLN A 342 39.76 -18.62 -34.41
C GLN A 342 39.14 -17.21 -34.44
N VAL A 343 39.04 -16.59 -35.61
CA VAL A 343 38.30 -15.32 -35.79
C VAL A 343 36.79 -15.54 -35.66
N ARG A 344 36.25 -16.67 -36.14
CA ARG A 344 34.83 -17.01 -35.98
C ARG A 344 34.46 -17.23 -34.51
N THR A 345 35.24 -17.98 -33.74
CA THR A 345 35.00 -18.21 -32.30
C THR A 345 35.13 -16.92 -31.50
N ARG A 346 36.22 -16.14 -31.68
CA ARG A 346 36.40 -14.81 -31.05
C ARG A 346 35.21 -13.88 -31.34
N ARG A 347 34.67 -13.86 -32.58
CA ARG A 347 33.47 -13.08 -32.94
C ARG A 347 32.19 -13.61 -32.28
N PHE A 348 32.00 -14.92 -32.21
CA PHE A 348 30.83 -15.52 -31.58
C PHE A 348 30.81 -15.31 -30.06
N GLU A 349 31.96 -15.36 -29.40
CA GLU A 349 32.09 -15.01 -27.99
C GLU A 349 31.83 -13.52 -27.73
N ALA A 350 32.32 -12.63 -28.58
CA ALA A 350 32.03 -11.20 -28.50
C ALA A 350 30.52 -10.93 -28.65
N LEU A 351 29.84 -11.61 -29.59
CA LEU A 351 28.38 -11.55 -29.76
C LEU A 351 27.67 -12.05 -28.48
N LYS A 352 28.08 -13.19 -27.92
CA LYS A 352 27.52 -13.74 -26.68
C LYS A 352 27.68 -12.78 -25.50
N LYS A 353 28.86 -12.16 -25.33
CA LYS A 353 29.12 -11.15 -24.30
C LYS A 353 28.25 -9.90 -24.52
N ALA A 354 28.11 -9.41 -25.74
CA ALA A 354 27.25 -8.26 -26.06
C ALA A 354 25.76 -8.53 -25.81
N LEU A 355 25.26 -9.74 -26.13
CA LEU A 355 23.89 -10.15 -25.84
C LEU A 355 23.62 -10.26 -24.33
N LEU A 356 24.57 -10.79 -23.55
CA LEU A 356 24.48 -10.84 -22.09
C LEU A 356 24.45 -9.43 -21.47
N ILE A 357 25.29 -8.51 -21.94
CA ILE A 357 25.28 -7.10 -21.51
C ILE A 357 23.92 -6.45 -21.82
N ARG A 358 23.40 -6.63 -23.05
CA ARG A 358 22.09 -6.10 -23.46
C ARG A 358 20.96 -6.67 -22.59
N HIS A 359 20.98 -7.96 -22.29
CA HIS A 359 19.99 -8.60 -21.41
C HIS A 359 20.08 -8.08 -19.97
N ALA A 360 21.30 -7.91 -19.43
CA ALA A 360 21.51 -7.33 -18.11
C ALA A 360 20.99 -5.88 -18.01
N MET A 361 21.26 -5.03 -19.01
CA MET A 361 20.74 -3.66 -19.08
C MET A 361 19.20 -3.62 -19.15
N LEU A 362 18.58 -4.47 -19.97
CA LEU A 362 17.12 -4.58 -20.05
C LEU A 362 16.51 -5.04 -18.72
N ASN A 363 17.11 -6.04 -18.07
CA ASN A 363 16.68 -6.52 -16.75
C ASN A 363 16.85 -5.45 -15.66
N GLN A 364 17.88 -4.61 -15.72
CA GLN A 364 18.04 -3.48 -14.80
C GLN A 364 16.95 -2.43 -15.04
N ALA A 365 16.73 -2.00 -16.29
CA ALA A 365 15.70 -1.03 -16.63
C ALA A 365 14.30 -1.50 -16.23
N ALA A 366 13.98 -2.78 -16.43
CA ALA A 366 12.73 -3.39 -15.98
C ALA A 366 12.57 -3.36 -14.45
N LYS A 367 13.64 -3.67 -13.69
CA LYS A 367 13.64 -3.58 -12.22
C LYS A 367 13.46 -2.14 -11.74
N GLU A 368 14.12 -1.17 -12.37
CA GLU A 368 13.96 0.25 -12.03
C GLU A 368 12.54 0.76 -12.30
N LEU A 369 11.95 0.41 -13.45
CA LEU A 369 10.55 0.75 -13.76
C LEU A 369 9.57 0.09 -12.79
N PHE A 370 9.77 -1.18 -12.44
CA PHE A 370 8.96 -1.88 -11.44
C PHE A 370 9.05 -1.22 -10.06
N CYS A 371 10.25 -0.83 -9.61
CA CYS A 371 10.45 -0.12 -8.35
C CYS A 371 9.76 1.25 -8.36
N ARG A 372 9.88 2.04 -9.45
CA ARG A 372 9.19 3.33 -9.60
C ARG A 372 7.67 3.15 -9.56
N TRP A 373 7.13 2.18 -10.30
CA TRP A 373 5.70 1.83 -10.28
C TRP A 373 5.23 1.43 -8.88
N ARG A 374 5.98 0.57 -8.17
CA ARG A 374 5.61 0.14 -6.81
C ARG A 374 5.55 1.32 -5.83
N ILE A 375 6.50 2.25 -5.91
CA ILE A 375 6.53 3.48 -5.09
C ILE A 375 5.36 4.40 -5.44
N GLN A 376 5.05 4.57 -6.73
CA GLN A 376 3.92 5.39 -7.17
C GLN A 376 2.57 4.78 -6.74
N ALA A 377 2.43 3.44 -6.79
CA ALA A 377 1.27 2.71 -6.31
C ALA A 377 1.09 2.82 -4.78
N SER A 378 2.16 2.71 -3.99
CA SER A 378 2.09 2.94 -2.54
C SER A 378 1.74 4.40 -2.22
N ASN A 379 2.36 5.36 -2.88
CA ASN A 379 2.14 6.78 -2.62
C ASN A 379 0.70 7.21 -2.98
N THR A 380 0.17 6.75 -4.10
CA THR A 380 -1.24 7.01 -4.48
C THR A 380 -2.23 6.33 -3.52
N LYS A 381 -1.94 5.12 -3.01
CA LYS A 381 -2.74 4.48 -1.96
C LYS A 381 -2.73 5.28 -0.65
N ILE A 382 -1.56 5.77 -0.23
CA ILE A 382 -1.40 6.61 0.98
C ILE A 382 -2.12 7.95 0.83
N LEU A 383 -2.00 8.63 -0.32
CA LEU A 383 -2.71 9.87 -0.60
C LEU A 383 -4.24 9.70 -0.56
N ARG A 384 -4.76 8.61 -1.15
CA ARG A 384 -6.20 8.27 -1.06
C ARG A 384 -6.65 8.03 0.39
N LEU A 385 -5.87 7.29 1.18
CA LEU A 385 -6.16 7.05 2.61
C LEU A 385 -6.16 8.36 3.41
N ASN A 386 -5.17 9.23 3.19
CA ASN A 386 -5.07 10.53 3.85
C ASN A 386 -6.26 11.45 3.48
N ALA A 387 -6.71 11.43 2.23
CA ALA A 387 -7.92 12.17 1.82
C ALA A 387 -9.19 11.66 2.54
N VAL A 388 -9.37 10.34 2.64
CA VAL A 388 -10.49 9.74 3.39
C VAL A 388 -10.42 10.11 4.88
N LEU A 389 -9.24 10.03 5.50
CA LEU A 389 -9.04 10.43 6.90
C LEU A 389 -9.29 11.93 7.13
N HIS A 390 -8.95 12.78 6.16
CA HIS A 390 -9.23 14.22 6.22
C HIS A 390 -10.74 14.50 6.14
N MET A 391 -11.45 13.85 5.20
CA MET A 391 -12.91 13.95 5.08
C MET A 391 -13.61 13.44 6.35
N TYR A 392 -13.15 12.33 6.93
CA TYR A 392 -13.67 11.81 8.20
C TYR A 392 -13.50 12.80 9.36
N ARG A 393 -12.32 13.44 9.48
CA ARG A 393 -12.10 14.53 10.47
C ARG A 393 -13.05 15.71 10.24
N ILE A 394 -13.27 16.12 8.99
CA ILE A 394 -14.23 17.19 8.65
C ILE A 394 -15.65 16.81 9.12
N VAL A 395 -16.11 15.59 8.84
CA VAL A 395 -17.44 15.10 9.29
C VAL A 395 -17.55 15.10 10.81
N LEU A 396 -16.55 14.61 11.54
CA LEU A 396 -16.52 14.68 13.01
C LEU A 396 -16.55 16.13 13.54
N HIS A 397 -15.88 17.07 12.87
CA HIS A 397 -15.95 18.49 13.22
C HIS A 397 -17.33 19.12 12.92
N PHE A 398 -18.03 18.69 11.87
CA PHE A 398 -19.42 19.09 11.64
C PHE A 398 -20.39 18.49 12.66
N GLU A 399 -20.24 17.22 13.03
CA GLU A 399 -21.04 16.59 14.08
C GLU A 399 -20.87 17.24 15.45
N SER A 400 -19.62 17.47 15.87
CA SER A 400 -19.34 18.14 17.15
C SER A 400 -19.85 19.57 17.17
N ARG A 401 -19.74 20.32 16.06
CA ARG A 401 -20.40 21.63 15.90
C ARG A 401 -21.94 21.54 15.97
N LYS A 402 -22.56 20.50 15.40
CA LYS A 402 -24.01 20.26 15.49
C LYS A 402 -24.43 19.96 16.94
N LYS A 403 -23.72 19.05 17.63
CA LYS A 403 -23.92 18.72 19.05
C LYS A 403 -23.77 19.96 19.94
N LEU A 404 -22.75 20.79 19.70
CA LEU A 404 -22.53 22.06 20.41
C LEU A 404 -23.64 23.10 20.16
N LYS A 405 -24.16 23.23 18.94
CA LYS A 405 -25.32 24.09 18.64
C LYS A 405 -26.56 23.64 19.42
N SER A 406 -26.85 22.32 19.46
CA SER A 406 -27.96 21.77 20.24
C SER A 406 -27.78 22.01 21.74
N PHE A 407 -26.57 21.80 22.27
CA PHE A 407 -26.26 22.05 23.69
C PHE A 407 -26.42 23.53 24.07
N ASN A 408 -25.92 24.46 23.25
CA ASN A 408 -26.11 25.89 23.49
C ASN A 408 -27.60 26.26 23.47
N LYS A 409 -28.38 25.79 22.48
CA LYS A 409 -29.84 26.02 22.44
C LYS A 409 -30.54 25.52 23.70
N TRP A 410 -30.23 24.30 24.16
CA TRP A 410 -30.76 23.74 25.41
C TRP A 410 -30.37 24.59 26.62
N ARG A 411 -29.09 24.94 26.77
CA ARG A 411 -28.58 25.77 27.88
C ARG A 411 -29.28 27.13 27.93
N ASP A 412 -29.51 27.74 26.78
CA ASP A 412 -30.10 29.07 26.69
C ASP A 412 -31.64 29.01 26.92
N GLN A 413 -32.31 27.90 26.55
CA GLN A 413 -33.68 27.59 26.99
C GLN A 413 -33.77 27.36 28.52
N VAL A 414 -32.81 26.64 29.13
CA VAL A 414 -32.76 26.45 30.59
C VAL A 414 -32.59 27.78 31.33
N ARG A 415 -31.72 28.67 30.82
CA ARG A 415 -31.58 30.05 31.34
C ARG A 415 -32.88 30.85 31.23
N GLN A 416 -33.59 30.74 30.12
CA GLN A 416 -34.89 31.41 29.93
C GLN A 416 -35.94 30.90 30.93
N LEU A 417 -36.02 29.58 31.14
CA LEU A 417 -36.91 28.97 32.14
C LEU A 417 -36.55 29.38 33.58
N GLN A 418 -35.25 29.48 33.91
CA GLN A 418 -34.79 30.01 35.19
C GLN A 418 -35.22 31.47 35.39
N ALA A 419 -35.01 32.33 34.39
CA ALA A 419 -35.44 33.73 34.44
C ALA A 419 -36.96 33.87 34.59
N GLN A 420 -37.75 33.08 33.85
CA GLN A 420 -39.21 33.03 33.98
C GLN A 420 -39.67 32.55 35.36
N ASN A 421 -39.00 31.55 35.94
CA ASN A 421 -39.29 31.09 37.30
C ASN A 421 -38.99 32.17 38.36
N PHE A 422 -37.85 32.88 38.25
CA PHE A 422 -37.56 34.02 39.14
C PHE A 422 -38.57 35.16 38.96
N GLN A 423 -38.98 35.47 37.74
CA GLN A 423 -40.02 36.47 37.45
C GLN A 423 -41.38 36.06 38.04
N ALA A 424 -41.78 34.79 37.91
CA ALA A 424 -43.02 34.28 38.48
C ALA A 424 -43.00 34.28 40.03
N GLN A 425 -41.86 33.93 40.64
CA GLN A 425 -41.67 34.04 42.10
C GLN A 425 -41.75 35.50 42.56
N ALA A 426 -41.10 36.43 41.86
CA ALA A 426 -41.18 37.85 42.15
C ALA A 426 -42.63 38.35 42.05
N LEU A 427 -43.32 38.11 40.92
CA LEU A 427 -44.72 38.50 40.73
C LEU A 427 -45.66 37.91 41.80
N SER A 428 -45.42 36.67 42.24
CA SER A 428 -46.14 36.05 43.36
C SER A 428 -45.95 36.83 44.68
N CYS A 429 -44.71 37.25 44.99
CA CYS A 429 -44.41 38.07 46.16
C CYS A 429 -45.01 39.48 46.06
N TRP A 430 -44.91 40.15 44.91
CA TRP A 430 -45.54 41.46 44.67
C TRP A 430 -47.07 41.37 44.79
N ASN A 431 -47.71 40.35 44.22
CA ASN A 431 -49.16 40.14 44.34
C ASN A 431 -49.60 39.88 45.79
N ARG A 432 -48.80 39.13 46.58
CA ARG A 432 -49.04 38.95 48.02
C ARG A 432 -48.93 40.27 48.79
N MET A 433 -47.92 41.09 48.49
CA MET A 433 -47.73 42.41 49.12
C MET A 433 -48.92 43.34 48.82
N ILE A 434 -49.32 43.45 47.55
CA ILE A 434 -50.49 44.24 47.11
C ILE A 434 -51.78 43.72 47.74
N ALA A 435 -51.95 42.40 47.90
CA ALA A 435 -53.11 41.82 48.60
C ALA A 435 -53.14 42.23 50.09
N VAL A 436 -51.99 42.22 50.78
CA VAL A 436 -51.89 42.69 52.18
C VAL A 436 -52.19 44.18 52.30
N GLU A 437 -51.70 45.02 51.37
CA GLU A 437 -52.02 46.45 51.34
C GLU A 437 -53.52 46.71 51.13
N ARG A 438 -54.15 46.00 50.18
CA ARG A 438 -55.60 46.08 49.94
C ARG A 438 -56.41 45.68 51.18
N ILE A 439 -56.04 44.58 51.84
CA ILE A 439 -56.66 44.15 53.10
C ILE A 439 -56.47 45.22 54.19
N SER A 440 -55.28 45.81 54.30
CA SER A 440 -55.00 46.89 55.26
C SER A 440 -55.83 48.15 54.98
N GLN A 441 -56.02 48.52 53.70
CA GLN A 441 -56.89 49.64 53.32
C GLN A 441 -58.35 49.37 53.69
N VAL A 442 -58.89 48.19 53.39
CA VAL A 442 -60.26 47.81 53.79
C VAL A 442 -60.42 47.86 55.31
N ILE A 443 -59.49 47.28 56.07
CA ILE A 443 -59.53 47.33 57.55
C ILE A 443 -59.52 48.78 58.06
N ARG A 444 -58.68 49.66 57.50
CA ARG A 444 -58.62 51.10 57.84
C ARG A 444 -59.88 51.88 57.43
N GLN A 445 -60.62 51.42 56.43
CA GLN A 445 -61.92 51.99 56.05
C GLN A 445 -63.03 51.54 56.98
N THR A 446 -62.98 50.29 57.48
CA THR A 446 -63.97 49.74 58.43
C THR A 446 -63.71 50.06 59.91
N THR A 447 -62.60 50.73 60.22
CA THR A 447 -62.23 51.17 61.59
C THR A 447 -62.24 52.70 61.75
N ARG A 448 -63.01 53.37 60.89
CA ARG A 448 -63.44 54.78 60.99
C ARG A 448 -64.96 54.85 60.98
#